data_AF-A0A660LXC0-F1
#
_entry.id   AF-A0A660LXC0-F1
#
_cell.length_a   1.000
_cell.length_b   1.000
_cell.length_c   1.000
_cell.angle_alpha   90.00
_cell.angle_beta   90.00
_cell.angle_gamma   90.00
#
_symmetry.space_group_name_H-M   'P 1'
#
loop_
_entity.id
_entity.type
_entity.pdbx_description
1 polymer ?
#
loop_
_entity_poly.entity_id
_entity_poly.type
_entity_poly.pdbx_seq_one_letter_code
_entity_poly.pdbx_strand_id
1 'polypeptide(L)'
;MEKLDEVRALLLSRVAEVAEPRSVLRSAELRELYGIIATLPAEERGAFGKQVNELKQELERAITAREDELSKVDLPPIDVTAPMD
;
A
#
# COMPACT_ATOMS: atom_id res chain seq x y z
N MET A 1 9.20 -10.13 16.12
CA MET A 1 9.24 -8.81 15.45
C MET A 1 9.62 -8.95 13.97
N GLU A 2 10.58 -9.80 13.61
CA GLU A 2 11.02 -10.03 12.21
C GLU A 2 9.88 -10.29 11.21
N LYS A 3 8.87 -11.08 11.58
CA LYS A 3 7.76 -11.42 10.67
C LYS A 3 6.90 -10.22 10.24
N LEU A 4 6.82 -9.16 11.05
CA LEU A 4 6.10 -7.94 10.68
C LEU A 4 6.91 -7.12 9.67
N ASP A 5 8.21 -6.98 9.92
CA ASP A 5 9.10 -6.21 9.04
C ASP A 5 9.25 -6.88 7.67
N GLU A 6 9.30 -8.22 7.63
CA GLU A 6 9.27 -8.99 6.38
C GLU A 6 7.99 -8.74 5.58
N VAL A 7 6.82 -8.86 6.23
CA VAL A 7 5.53 -8.62 5.57
C VAL A 7 5.42 -7.16 5.13
N ARG A 8 5.92 -6.21 5.93
CA ARG A 8 5.97 -4.79 5.55
C ARG A 8 6.78 -4.58 4.28
N ALA A 9 8.01 -5.10 4.23
CA ALA A 9 8.87 -4.98 3.05
C ALA A 9 8.24 -5.64 1.82
N LEU A 10 7.63 -6.82 2.00
CA LEU A 10 6.94 -7.55 0.94
C LEU A 10 5.75 -6.75 0.37
N LEU A 11 4.89 -6.20 1.24
CA LEU A 11 3.72 -5.44 0.83
C LEU A 11 4.11 -4.13 0.13
N LEU A 12 5.12 -3.42 0.64
CA LEU A 12 5.66 -2.21 0.00
C LEU A 12 6.25 -2.51 -1.38
N SER A 13 7.01 -3.59 -1.52
CA SER A 13 7.54 -4.02 -2.82
C SER A 13 6.41 -4.34 -3.80
N ARG A 14 5.37 -5.05 -3.32
CA ARG A 14 4.19 -5.35 -4.14
C ARG A 14 3.48 -4.10 -4.65
N VAL A 15 3.34 -3.06 -3.82
CA VAL A 15 2.71 -1.78 -4.23
C VAL A 15 3.42 -1.18 -5.46
N ALA A 16 4.73 -1.34 -5.57
CA ALA A 16 5.50 -0.84 -6.72
C ALA A 16 5.39 -1.73 -7.97
N GLU A 17 5.29 -3.05 -7.78
CA GLU A 17 5.24 -4.03 -8.87
C GLU A 17 3.86 -4.17 -9.52
N VAL A 18 2.78 -4.10 -8.73
CA VAL A 18 1.43 -4.35 -9.24
C VAL A 18 0.84 -3.12 -9.93
N ALA A 19 0.06 -3.38 -10.99
CA ALA A 19 -0.67 -2.33 -11.71
C ALA A 19 -1.86 -1.75 -10.91
N GLU A 20 -2.41 -2.52 -9.97
CA GLU A 20 -3.48 -2.06 -9.06
C GLU A 20 -2.96 -2.07 -7.61
N PRO A 21 -2.33 -0.98 -7.12
CA PRO A 21 -1.70 -0.97 -5.81
C PRO A 21 -2.71 -1.17 -4.66
N ARG A 22 -3.98 -0.76 -4.85
CA ARG A 22 -5.08 -1.00 -3.88
C ARG A 22 -5.35 -2.47 -3.59
N SER A 23 -4.98 -3.38 -4.49
CA SER A 23 -5.13 -4.82 -4.26
C SER A 23 -4.31 -5.29 -3.04
N VAL A 24 -3.19 -4.62 -2.74
CA VAL A 24 -2.28 -4.96 -1.63
C VAL A 24 -2.96 -4.81 -0.27
N LEU A 25 -3.90 -3.86 -0.10
CA LEU A 25 -4.66 -3.71 1.15
C LEU A 25 -5.65 -4.85 1.41
N ARG A 26 -5.99 -5.62 0.37
CA ARG A 26 -6.87 -6.79 0.45
C ARG A 26 -6.09 -8.11 0.55
N SER A 27 -4.76 -8.03 0.66
CA SER A 27 -3.86 -9.17 0.73
C SER A 27 -4.14 -10.05 1.96
N ALA A 28 -3.92 -11.36 1.81
CA ALA A 28 -4.10 -12.31 2.91
C ALA A 28 -3.11 -12.01 4.05
N GLU A 29 -1.92 -11.54 3.70
CA GLU A 29 -0.83 -11.18 4.60
C GLU A 29 -1.24 -10.06 5.58
N LEU A 30 -1.87 -8.99 5.10
CA LEU A 30 -2.37 -7.92 5.97
C LEU A 30 -3.49 -8.45 6.89
N ARG A 31 -4.36 -9.32 6.36
CA ARG A 31 -5.43 -9.94 7.14
C ARG A 31 -4.90 -10.88 8.22
N GLU A 32 -3.84 -11.62 7.94
CA GLU A 32 -3.13 -12.46 8.91
C GLU A 32 -2.53 -11.63 10.04
N LEU A 33 -1.93 -10.46 9.74
CA LEU A 33 -1.42 -9.55 10.78
C LEU A 33 -2.52 -9.12 11.76
N TYR A 34 -3.71 -8.79 11.25
CA TYR A 34 -4.88 -8.51 12.11
C TYR A 34 -5.34 -9.73 12.91
N GLY A 35 -5.26 -10.93 12.33
CA GLY A 35 -5.52 -12.19 13.02
C GLY A 35 -4.54 -12.44 14.17
N ILE A 36 -3.26 -12.14 13.98
CA ILE A 36 -2.21 -12.28 15.01
C ILE A 36 -2.52 -11.36 16.20
N ILE A 37 -2.98 -10.13 15.99
CA ILE A 37 -3.41 -9.23 17.10
C ILE A 37 -4.42 -9.93 18.00
N ALA A 38 -5.36 -10.71 17.45
CA ALA A 38 -6.37 -11.41 18.25
C ALA A 38 -5.78 -12.55 19.11
N THR A 39 -4.61 -13.06 18.75
CA THR A 39 -3.91 -14.15 19.46
C THR A 39 -2.91 -13.64 20.50
N LEU A 40 -2.49 -12.37 20.43
CA LEU A 40 -1.46 -11.81 21.31
C LEU A 40 -1.99 -11.48 22.73
N PRO A 41 -1.10 -11.49 23.75
CA PRO A 41 -1.40 -10.99 25.08
C PRO A 41 -1.80 -9.50 25.07
N ALA A 42 -2.59 -9.05 26.04
CA ALA A 42 -3.07 -7.66 26.12
C ALA A 42 -1.92 -6.62 26.12
N GLU A 43 -0.78 -6.98 26.72
CA GLU A 43 0.42 -6.16 26.80
C GLU A 43 1.06 -5.92 25.41
N GLU A 44 1.05 -6.93 24.54
CA GLU A 44 1.63 -6.85 23.20
C GLU A 44 0.62 -6.37 22.14
N ARG A 45 -0.67 -6.61 22.37
CA ARG A 45 -1.77 -6.20 21.48
C ARG A 45 -1.76 -4.71 21.15
N GLY A 46 -1.52 -3.87 22.16
CA GLY A 46 -1.48 -2.42 21.97
C GLY A 46 -0.34 -1.97 21.05
N ALA A 47 0.88 -2.46 21.33
CA ALA A 47 2.06 -2.15 20.55
C ALA A 47 1.95 -2.70 19.11
N PHE A 48 1.59 -3.98 18.97
CA PHE A 48 1.48 -4.64 17.68
C PHE A 48 0.35 -4.06 16.83
N GLY A 49 -0.82 -3.79 17.43
CA GLY A 49 -1.94 -3.16 16.72
C GLY A 49 -1.62 -1.75 16.21
N LYS A 50 -0.82 -0.98 16.96
CA LYS A 50 -0.30 0.32 16.50
C LYS A 50 0.59 0.14 15.28
N GLN A 51 1.52 -0.80 15.33
CA GLN A 51 2.43 -1.07 14.20
C GLN A 51 1.67 -1.53 12.94
N VAL A 52 0.66 -2.38 13.07
CA VAL A 52 -0.17 -2.82 11.92
C VAL A 52 -0.96 -1.64 11.33
N ASN A 53 -1.49 -0.75 12.17
CA ASN A 53 -2.17 0.46 11.70
C ASN A 53 -1.20 1.44 11.02
N GLU A 54 0.02 1.61 11.55
CA GLU A 54 1.07 2.41 10.92
C GLU A 54 1.44 1.84 9.55
N LEU A 55 1.61 0.52 9.45
CA LEU A 55 1.86 -0.17 8.18
C LEU A 55 0.72 0.06 7.18
N LYS A 56 -0.54 -0.05 7.62
CA LYS A 56 -1.70 0.24 6.75
C LYS A 56 -1.66 1.67 6.22
N GLN A 57 -1.40 2.67 7.06
CA GLN A 57 -1.30 4.06 6.63
C GLN A 57 -0.11 4.31 5.70
N GLU A 58 0.99 3.60 5.89
CA GLU A 58 2.15 3.68 5.01
C GLU A 58 1.84 3.09 3.63
N LEU A 59 1.18 1.93 3.59
CA LEU A 59 0.70 1.32 2.34
C LEU A 59 -0.30 2.22 1.63
N GLU A 60 -1.27 2.80 2.32
CA GLU A 60 -2.24 3.74 1.73
C GLU A 60 -1.57 4.95 1.09
N ARG A 61 -0.51 5.49 1.72
CA ARG A 61 0.28 6.59 1.17
C ARG A 61 1.06 6.17 -0.08
N ALA A 62 1.74 5.02 -0.03
CA ALA A 62 2.49 4.50 -1.16
C ALA A 62 1.57 4.15 -2.34
N ILE A 63 0.39 3.58 -2.06
CA ILE A 63 -0.65 3.28 -3.04
C ILE A 63 -1.14 4.56 -3.69
N THR A 64 -1.56 5.56 -2.91
CA THR A 64 -2.04 6.84 -3.45
C THR A 64 -1.00 7.49 -4.35
N ALA A 65 0.27 7.53 -3.91
CA ALA A 65 1.37 8.07 -4.71
C ALA A 65 1.55 7.30 -6.03
N ARG A 66 1.47 5.97 -5.98
CA ARG A 66 1.60 5.12 -7.17
C ARG A 66 0.41 5.26 -8.12
N GLU A 67 -0.81 5.35 -7.60
CA GLU A 67 -2.02 5.60 -8.38
C GLU A 67 -1.96 6.97 -9.08
N ASP A 68 -1.49 8.00 -8.38
CA ASP A 68 -1.28 9.33 -8.96
C ASP A 68 -0.24 9.33 -10.07
N GLU A 69 0.85 8.56 -9.93
CA GLU A 69 1.85 8.37 -10.98
C GLU A 69 1.26 7.67 -12.21
N LEU A 70 0.56 6.55 -12.01
CA LEU A 70 -0.04 5.78 -13.10
C LEU A 70 -1.09 6.63 -13.85
N SER A 71 -1.93 7.36 -13.13
CA SER A 71 -2.93 8.27 -13.69
C SER A 71 -2.33 9.41 -14.53
N LYS A 72 -1.16 9.93 -14.13
CA LYS A 72 -0.45 10.99 -14.88
C LYS A 72 0.19 10.48 -16.17
N VAL A 73 0.64 9.23 -16.20
CA VAL A 73 1.27 8.62 -17.38
C VAL A 73 0.23 8.31 -18.47
N ASP A 74 -1.01 8.02 -18.10
CA ASP A 74 -2.08 7.66 -19.04
C ASP A 74 -2.76 8.85 -19.75
N LEU A 75 -2.38 10.10 -19.44
CA LEU A 75 -2.89 11.26 -20.18
C LEU A 75 -2.03 11.50 -21.43
N PRO A 76 -2.53 11.20 -22.65
CA PRO A 76 -1.82 11.59 -23.86
C PRO A 76 -1.69 13.12 -23.90
N PRO A 77 -0.52 13.66 -24.29
CA PRO A 77 -0.39 15.07 -24.58
C PRO A 77 -1.41 15.44 -25.67
N ILE A 78 -2.35 16.34 -25.37
CA ILE A 78 -3.19 16.92 -26.40
C ILE A 78 -2.27 17.80 -27.25
N ASP A 79 -2.03 17.39 -28.49
CA ASP A 79 -1.31 18.20 -29.47
C ASP A 79 -2.22 19.36 -29.91
N VAL A 80 -1.97 20.53 -29.32
CA VAL A 80 -2.69 21.79 -29.62
C VAL A 80 -2.01 22.60 -30.73
N THR A 81 -1.17 22.01 -31.57
CA THR A 81 -0.43 22.76 -32.61
C THR A 81 -1.20 23.05 -33.91
N ALA A 82 -2.53 22.90 -33.95
CA ALA A 82 -3.29 23.26 -35.15
C ALA A 82 -3.21 24.78 -35.42
N PRO A 83 -2.53 25.24 -36.49
CA PRO A 83 -2.62 26.63 -36.89
C PRO A 83 -4.00 26.81 -37.56
N MET A 84 -4.86 27.64 -36.97
CA MET A 84 -6.07 28.09 -37.66
C MET A 84 -5.65 29.09 -38.74
N ASP A 85 -5.93 28.72 -40.00
CA ASP A 85 -5.91 29.58 -41.20
C ASP A 85 -7.10 30.57 -41.16
#